data_AF-A0A4Y1RMC9-F1
#
_entry.id   AF-A0A4Y1RMC9-F1
#
_cell.length_a   1.000
_cell.length_b   1.000
_cell.length_c   1.000
_cell.angle_alpha   90.00
_cell.angle_beta   90.00
_cell.angle_gamma   90.00
#
_symmetry.space_group_name_H-M   'P 1'
#
loop_
_entity.id
_entity.type
_entity.pdbx_description
1 polymer ?
#
loop_
_entity_poly.entity_id
_entity_poly.type
_entity_poly.pdbx_seq_one_letter_code
_entity_poly.pdbx_strand_id
1 'polypeptide(L)'
;MQGARKMFAATELQRQIFYAVIDQTFFGEQPTPPTSSIVADLKRQYTSWKHVDGTHWEARFNHLLNYGAGYYSYLYAKCFAATIWQKLCQEDPLSLTTGTALRTKFLQHGGAKEPSHLLSGLVGDGILRNFNGGMVPDISCLCNEMKLEKV
;
A
#
# COMPACT_ATOMS: atom_id res chain seq x y z
N MET A 1 -1.62 -2.96 25.08
CA MET A 1 -1.31 -4.11 24.18
C MET A 1 -0.40 -3.69 23.02
N GLN A 2 0.87 -3.34 23.25
CA GLN A 2 1.79 -3.00 22.14
C GLN A 2 2.24 -4.25 21.35
N GLY A 3 2.36 -5.40 22.01
CA GLY A 3 2.80 -6.65 21.37
C GLY A 3 1.84 -7.23 20.32
N ALA A 4 0.54 -6.99 20.45
CA ALA A 4 -0.47 -7.56 19.56
C ALA A 4 -0.58 -6.85 18.20
N ARG A 5 -0.09 -5.60 18.08
CA ARG A 5 -0.22 -4.77 16.86
C ARG A 5 0.32 -5.46 15.61
N LYS A 6 1.37 -6.29 15.76
CA LYS A 6 2.08 -6.92 14.64
C LYS A 6 1.75 -8.40 14.45
N MET A 7 0.87 -8.96 15.28
CA MET A 7 0.62 -10.40 15.34
C MET A 7 0.20 -11.02 14.00
N PHE A 8 -0.56 -10.29 13.18
CA PHE A 8 -1.01 -10.73 11.86
C PHE A 8 -0.57 -9.82 10.72
N ALA A 9 0.49 -9.02 10.91
CA ALA A 9 0.89 -8.00 9.94
C ALA A 9 1.18 -8.57 8.54
N ALA A 10 1.86 -9.73 8.48
CA ALA A 10 2.14 -10.43 7.23
C ALA A 10 0.86 -10.88 6.51
N THR A 11 -0.05 -11.49 7.26
CA THR A 11 -1.33 -12.01 6.77
C THR A 11 -2.25 -10.89 6.27
N GLU A 12 -2.30 -9.76 6.99
CA GLU A 12 -3.05 -8.58 6.60
C GLU A 12 -2.45 -7.91 5.35
N LEU A 13 -1.12 -7.82 5.26
CA LEU A 13 -0.43 -7.31 4.09
C LEU A 13 -0.67 -8.20 2.86
N GLN A 14 -0.56 -9.52 3.01
CA GLN A 14 -0.82 -10.49 1.94
C GLN A 14 -2.23 -10.31 1.36
N ARG A 15 -3.24 -10.10 2.22
CA ARG A 15 -4.61 -9.82 1.78
C ARG A 15 -4.71 -8.53 0.96
N GLN A 16 -4.03 -7.46 1.35
CA GLN A 16 -4.02 -6.19 0.60
C GLN A 16 -3.31 -6.33 -0.75
N ILE A 17 -2.21 -7.09 -0.80
CA ILE A 17 -1.52 -7.44 -2.05
C ILE A 17 -2.45 -8.23 -2.97
N PHE A 18 -3.13 -9.25 -2.45
CA PHE A 18 -4.10 -10.02 -3.21
C PHE A 18 -5.20 -9.15 -3.84
N TYR A 19 -5.76 -8.19 -3.08
CA TYR A 19 -6.77 -7.28 -3.60
C TYR A 19 -6.22 -6.35 -4.70
N ALA A 20 -5.00 -5.83 -4.53
CA ALA A 20 -4.35 -5.01 -5.54
C ALA A 20 -4.08 -5.80 -6.84
N VAL A 21 -3.66 -7.06 -6.72
CA VAL A 21 -3.41 -7.92 -7.89
C VAL A 21 -4.70 -8.22 -8.64
N ILE A 22 -5.81 -8.52 -7.95
CA ILE A 22 -7.12 -8.71 -8.61
C ILE A 22 -7.53 -7.46 -9.38
N ASP A 23 -7.47 -6.30 -8.71
CA ASP A 23 -7.80 -5.01 -9.32
C ASP A 23 -6.98 -4.75 -10.58
N GLN A 24 -5.65 -4.87 -10.51
CA GLN A 24 -4.78 -4.72 -11.68
C GLN A 24 -5.07 -5.76 -12.77
N THR A 25 -5.43 -6.99 -12.41
CA THR A 25 -5.75 -8.04 -13.40
C THR A 25 -7.06 -7.75 -14.12
N PHE A 26 -8.08 -7.26 -13.41
CA PHE A 26 -9.38 -6.95 -14.00
C PHE A 26 -9.34 -5.74 -14.93
N PHE A 27 -8.51 -4.75 -14.61
CA PHE A 27 -8.39 -3.51 -15.38
C PHE A 27 -7.15 -3.45 -16.29
N GLY A 28 -6.38 -4.55 -16.36
CA GLY A 28 -5.22 -4.70 -17.22
C GLY A 28 -5.59 -5.14 -18.64
N GLU A 29 -4.78 -6.05 -19.21
CA GLU A 29 -5.13 -6.71 -20.47
C GLU A 29 -6.47 -7.45 -20.32
N GLN A 30 -7.34 -7.34 -21.34
CA GLN A 30 -8.72 -7.78 -21.29
C GLN A 30 -8.83 -9.23 -20.79
N PRO A 31 -9.36 -9.48 -19.58
CA PRO A 31 -9.48 -10.83 -19.07
C PRO A 31 -10.47 -11.60 -19.93
N THR A 32 -10.01 -12.67 -20.57
CA THR A 32 -10.85 -13.60 -21.33
C THR A 32 -11.63 -14.60 -20.46
N PRO A 33 -11.14 -15.08 -19.29
CA PRO A 33 -11.92 -16.01 -18.47
C PRO A 33 -12.91 -15.28 -17.54
N PRO A 34 -13.91 -16.01 -16.98
CA PRO A 34 -14.78 -15.47 -15.95
C PRO A 34 -14.00 -14.92 -14.75
N THR A 35 -14.42 -13.77 -14.24
CA THR A 35 -13.77 -13.07 -13.11
C THR A 35 -13.58 -13.96 -11.88
N SER A 36 -14.54 -14.83 -11.58
CA SER A 36 -14.46 -15.78 -10.47
C SER A 36 -13.31 -16.78 -10.60
N SER A 37 -13.00 -17.22 -11.82
CA SER A 37 -11.87 -18.12 -12.09
C SER A 37 -10.53 -17.43 -11.83
N ILE A 38 -10.40 -16.17 -12.29
CA ILE A 38 -9.23 -15.33 -12.03
C ILE A 38 -9.03 -15.15 -10.53
N VAL A 39 -10.10 -14.82 -9.78
CA VAL A 39 -10.01 -14.66 -8.32
C VAL A 39 -9.56 -15.96 -7.66
N ALA A 40 -10.06 -17.11 -8.12
CA ALA A 40 -9.65 -18.40 -7.58
C ALA A 40 -8.17 -18.70 -7.84
N ASP A 41 -7.67 -18.43 -9.06
CA ASP A 41 -6.27 -18.58 -9.44
C ASP A 41 -5.35 -17.67 -8.62
N LEU A 42 -5.66 -16.38 -8.58
CA LEU A 42 -4.88 -15.39 -7.82
C LEU A 42 -4.88 -15.71 -6.33
N LYS A 43 -6.00 -16.21 -5.77
CA LYS A 43 -6.06 -16.57 -4.35
C LYS A 43 -5.12 -17.73 -4.04
N ARG A 44 -5.05 -18.74 -4.91
CA ARG A 44 -4.10 -19.86 -4.79
C ARG A 44 -2.64 -19.40 -4.91
N GLN A 45 -2.37 -18.44 -5.79
CA GLN A 45 -1.01 -17.98 -6.06
C GLN A 45 -0.47 -17.05 -4.97
N TYR A 46 -1.28 -16.09 -4.53
CA TYR A 46 -0.83 -14.98 -3.67
C TYR A 46 -1.19 -15.14 -2.20
N THR A 47 -1.99 -16.14 -1.83
CA THR A 47 -2.39 -16.37 -0.44
C THR A 47 -2.12 -17.78 0.04
N SER A 48 -2.06 -17.96 1.35
CA SER A 48 -1.91 -19.28 1.97
C SER A 48 -3.22 -20.10 2.03
N TRP A 49 -4.33 -19.56 1.53
CA TRP A 49 -5.63 -20.22 1.60
C TRP A 49 -6.19 -20.55 0.23
N LYS A 50 -6.98 -21.62 0.18
CA LYS A 50 -7.69 -22.03 -1.03
C LYS A 50 -8.91 -21.12 -1.28
N HIS A 51 -9.26 -20.98 -2.56
CA HIS A 51 -10.58 -20.48 -2.93
C HIS A 51 -11.66 -21.45 -2.46
N VAL A 52 -12.85 -20.93 -2.16
CA VAL A 52 -14.02 -21.73 -1.76
C VAL A 52 -14.99 -21.68 -2.92
N ASP A 53 -15.28 -22.84 -3.51
CA ASP A 53 -16.12 -22.92 -4.70
C ASP A 53 -17.54 -22.41 -4.45
N GLY A 54 -18.16 -21.86 -5.49
CA GLY A 54 -19.48 -21.23 -5.41
C GLY A 54 -19.48 -19.82 -4.79
N THR A 55 -18.31 -19.27 -4.43
CA THR A 55 -18.19 -17.90 -3.91
C THR A 55 -17.79 -16.91 -5.00
N HIS A 56 -18.33 -15.69 -4.91
CA HIS A 56 -18.08 -14.58 -5.83
C HIS A 56 -17.61 -13.38 -5.01
N TRP A 57 -16.34 -13.40 -4.59
CA TRP A 57 -15.79 -12.36 -3.71
C TRP A 57 -15.77 -11.00 -4.41
N GLU A 58 -15.44 -11.00 -5.70
CA GLU A 58 -15.37 -9.82 -6.57
C GLU A 58 -16.70 -9.08 -6.65
N ALA A 59 -17.83 -9.78 -6.60
CA ALA A 59 -19.16 -9.17 -6.61
C ALA A 59 -19.44 -8.32 -5.36
N ARG A 60 -18.64 -8.48 -4.30
CA ARG A 60 -18.75 -7.73 -3.05
C ARG A 60 -17.63 -6.72 -2.87
N PHE A 61 -16.69 -6.65 -3.80
CA PHE A 61 -15.54 -5.77 -3.71
C PHE A 61 -15.82 -4.42 -4.38
N ASN A 62 -16.55 -3.56 -3.67
CA ASN A 62 -17.02 -2.27 -4.17
C ASN A 62 -15.90 -1.33 -4.66
N HIS A 63 -14.66 -1.51 -4.19
CA HIS A 63 -13.50 -0.75 -4.67
C HIS A 63 -13.27 -0.90 -6.18
N LEU A 64 -13.70 -2.00 -6.80
CA LEU A 64 -13.61 -2.17 -8.25
C LEU A 64 -14.45 -1.13 -9.01
N LEU A 65 -15.52 -0.58 -8.41
CA LEU A 65 -16.43 0.34 -9.10
C LEU A 65 -15.90 1.77 -9.13
N ASN A 66 -15.40 2.26 -8.00
CA ASN A 66 -14.99 3.66 -7.84
C ASN A 66 -13.46 3.85 -7.77
N TYR A 67 -12.72 2.75 -7.71
CA TYR A 67 -11.28 2.74 -7.45
C TYR A 67 -10.55 1.72 -8.33
N GLY A 68 -11.17 1.34 -9.45
CA GLY A 68 -10.63 0.38 -10.42
C GLY A 68 -9.27 0.81 -10.93
N ALA A 69 -8.36 -0.17 -11.05
CA ALA A 69 -6.95 0.01 -11.37
C ALA A 69 -6.14 0.84 -10.34
N GLY A 70 -6.74 1.20 -9.20
CA GLY A 70 -6.16 2.08 -8.20
C GLY A 70 -5.88 1.42 -6.85
N TYR A 71 -6.31 0.18 -6.61
CA TYR A 71 -6.29 -0.38 -5.24
C TYR A 71 -4.88 -0.50 -4.65
N TYR A 72 -3.85 -0.66 -5.49
CA TYR A 72 -2.45 -0.67 -5.05
C TYR A 72 -2.02 0.62 -4.32
N SER A 73 -2.74 1.73 -4.50
CA SER A 73 -2.45 3.00 -3.85
C SER A 73 -2.48 2.90 -2.32
N TYR A 74 -3.28 1.99 -1.74
CA TYR A 74 -3.28 1.73 -0.30
C TYR A 74 -1.94 1.16 0.17
N LEU A 75 -1.32 0.27 -0.60
CA LEU A 75 0.00 -0.27 -0.31
C LEU A 75 1.07 0.82 -0.44
N TYR A 76 0.97 1.67 -1.46
CA TYR A 76 1.87 2.80 -1.66
C TYR A 76 1.79 3.80 -0.50
N ALA A 77 0.58 4.24 -0.16
CA ALA A 77 0.33 5.13 0.96
C ALA A 77 0.85 4.54 2.28
N LYS A 78 0.72 3.23 2.48
CA LYS A 78 1.26 2.54 3.67
C LYS A 78 2.79 2.59 3.73
N CYS A 79 3.47 2.42 2.60
CA CYS A 79 4.93 2.56 2.54
C CYS A 79 5.36 4.00 2.85
N PHE A 80 4.72 5.00 2.23
CA PHE A 80 5.02 6.41 2.50
C PHE A 80 4.76 6.79 3.96
N ALA A 81 3.65 6.32 4.53
CA ALA A 81 3.32 6.56 5.94
C ALA A 81 4.36 5.95 6.87
N ALA A 82 4.83 4.73 6.62
CA ALA A 82 5.88 4.10 7.42
C ALA A 82 7.20 4.89 7.34
N THR A 83 7.58 5.35 6.14
CA THR A 83 8.79 6.17 5.95
C THR A 83 8.69 7.52 6.64
N ILE A 84 7.56 8.23 6.51
CA ILE A 84 7.32 9.50 7.20
C ILE A 84 7.36 9.28 8.73
N TRP A 85 6.70 8.24 9.21
CA TRP A 85 6.67 7.91 10.63
C TRP A 85 8.08 7.66 11.19
N GLN A 86 8.84 6.76 10.56
CA GLN A 86 10.16 6.38 11.03
C GLN A 86 11.16 7.54 10.97
N LYS A 87 11.12 8.34 9.89
CA LYS A 87 12.08 9.43 9.70
C LYS A 87 11.77 10.70 10.49
N LEU A 88 10.48 11.00 10.75
CA LEU A 88 10.09 12.32 11.31
C LEU A 88 9.31 12.23 12.62
N CYS A 89 8.53 11.19 12.84
CA CYS A 89 7.57 11.14 13.94
C CYS A 89 7.99 10.21 15.08
N GLN A 90 8.83 9.20 14.83
CA GLN A 90 9.07 8.12 15.79
C GLN A 90 9.77 8.59 17.07
N GLU A 91 10.71 9.54 16.96
CA GLU A 91 11.47 10.05 18.11
C GLU A 91 10.59 10.91 19.03
N ASP A 92 9.84 11.86 18.46
CA ASP A 92 8.87 12.70 19.17
C ASP A 92 7.57 12.84 18.36
N PRO A 93 6.58 11.94 18.59
CA PRO A 93 5.34 11.92 17.82
C PRO A 93 4.46 13.17 17.99
N LEU A 94 4.70 13.98 19.02
CA LEU A 94 3.93 15.19 19.33
C LEU A 94 4.73 16.47 19.10
N SER A 95 5.89 16.36 18.43
CA SER A 95 6.74 17.51 18.12
C SER A 95 5.98 18.58 17.33
N LEU A 96 5.95 19.80 17.88
CA LEU A 96 5.42 20.97 17.16
C LEU A 96 6.19 21.22 15.86
N THR A 97 7.50 20.99 15.85
CA THR A 97 8.34 21.16 14.67
C THR A 97 7.95 20.17 13.57
N THR A 98 7.81 18.87 13.90
CA THR A 98 7.36 17.86 12.94
C THR A 98 5.94 18.14 12.44
N GLY A 99 5.01 18.48 13.34
CA GLY A 99 3.64 18.85 12.96
C GLY A 99 3.58 20.07 12.03
N THR A 100 4.41 21.09 12.30
CA THR A 100 4.52 22.28 11.44
C THR A 100 5.08 21.94 10.07
N ALA A 101 6.08 21.06 9.99
CA ALA A 101 6.63 20.59 8.73
C ALA A 101 5.61 19.77 7.93
N LEU A 102 4.89 18.84 8.56
CA LEU A 102 3.81 18.07 7.92
C LEU A 102 2.72 19.00 7.34
N ARG A 103 2.29 19.99 8.12
CA ARG A 103 1.29 20.97 7.66
C ARG A 103 1.81 21.78 6.47
N THR A 104 2.97 22.41 6.61
CA THR A 104 3.44 23.43 5.67
C THR A 104 4.15 22.87 4.44
N LYS A 105 4.78 21.69 4.54
CA LYS A 105 5.50 21.08 3.40
C LYS A 105 4.68 20.04 2.65
N PHE A 106 3.72 19.39 3.32
CA PHE A 106 2.98 18.26 2.75
C PHE A 106 1.48 18.53 2.62
N LEU A 107 0.77 18.73 3.74
CA LEU A 107 -0.70 18.72 3.76
C LEU A 107 -1.35 19.96 3.14
N GLN A 108 -0.81 21.16 3.35
CA GLN A 108 -1.49 22.41 2.95
C GLN A 108 -1.64 22.58 1.42
N HIS A 109 -0.90 21.80 0.64
CA HIS A 109 -0.87 21.96 -0.81
C HIS A 109 -1.99 21.21 -1.54
N GLY A 110 -2.62 20.23 -0.89
CA GLY A 110 -3.59 19.36 -1.58
C GLY A 110 -3.01 18.79 -2.87
N GLY A 111 -3.79 18.86 -3.96
CA GLY A 111 -3.36 18.45 -5.30
C GLY A 111 -2.60 19.51 -6.11
N ALA A 112 -2.26 20.67 -5.52
CA ALA A 112 -1.64 21.78 -6.25
C ALA A 112 -0.13 21.62 -6.48
N LYS A 113 0.48 20.55 -5.95
CA LYS A 113 1.89 20.23 -6.12
C LYS A 113 2.08 18.76 -6.46
N GLU A 114 3.11 18.48 -7.24
CA GLU A 114 3.51 17.11 -7.59
C GLU A 114 3.76 16.26 -6.33
N PRO A 115 3.14 15.07 -6.21
CA PRO A 115 3.30 14.21 -5.06
C PRO A 115 4.75 13.84 -4.76
N SER A 116 5.57 13.64 -5.80
CA SER A 116 6.99 13.34 -5.65
C SER A 116 7.76 14.47 -4.96
N HIS A 117 7.48 15.72 -5.34
CA HIS A 117 8.08 16.89 -4.70
C HIS A 117 7.58 17.08 -3.26
N LEU A 118 6.31 16.79 -2.99
CA LEU A 118 5.76 16.84 -1.63
C LEU A 118 6.44 15.82 -0.72
N LEU A 119 6.62 14.59 -1.19
CA LEU A 119 7.24 13.50 -0.42
C LEU A 119 8.73 13.76 -0.18
N SER A 120 9.50 14.01 -1.24
CA SER A 120 10.94 14.28 -1.12
C SER A 120 11.23 15.60 -0.39
N GLY A 121 10.38 16.62 -0.54
CA GLY A 121 10.52 17.88 0.20
C GLY A 121 10.24 17.75 1.70
N LEU A 122 9.47 16.73 2.11
CA LEU A 122 9.16 16.45 3.51
C LEU A 122 10.24 15.60 4.19
N VAL A 123 10.63 14.46 3.60
CA VAL A 123 11.51 13.48 4.26
C VAL A 123 12.89 13.30 3.60
N GLY A 124 13.17 14.04 2.52
CA GLY A 124 14.39 13.90 1.73
C GLY A 124 14.41 12.65 0.85
N ASP A 125 15.62 12.22 0.50
CA ASP A 125 15.84 11.08 -0.39
C ASP A 125 15.43 9.74 0.24
N GLY A 126 15.13 8.76 -0.62
CA GLY A 126 14.85 7.38 -0.20
C GLY A 126 13.40 7.12 0.23
N ILE A 127 12.45 8.02 -0.05
CA ILE A 127 11.00 7.72 0.04
C ILE A 127 10.44 7.14 -1.25
N LEU A 128 11.04 7.50 -2.39
CA LEU A 128 10.66 7.09 -3.73
C LEU A 128 11.87 6.48 -4.45
N ARG A 129 11.60 5.55 -5.36
CA ARG A 129 12.56 4.97 -6.29
C ARG A 129 11.96 4.99 -7.70
N ASN A 130 12.80 5.19 -8.71
CA ASN A 130 12.38 5.04 -10.10
C ASN A 130 12.50 3.57 -10.51
N PHE A 131 11.46 3.03 -11.16
CA PHE A 131 11.46 1.68 -11.69
C PHE A 131 10.68 1.63 -13.00
N ASN A 132 11.35 1.24 -14.09
CA ASN A 132 10.77 1.19 -15.45
C ASN A 132 10.02 2.47 -15.87
N GLY A 133 10.53 3.63 -15.48
CA GLY A 133 9.89 4.92 -15.77
C GLY A 133 8.73 5.28 -14.85
N GLY A 134 8.31 4.38 -13.96
CA GLY A 134 7.35 4.63 -12.89
C GLY A 134 8.02 5.01 -11.57
N MET A 135 7.23 5.58 -10.65
CA MET A 135 7.66 5.84 -9.28
C MET A 135 7.10 4.76 -8.35
N VAL A 136 7.98 4.14 -7.56
CA VAL A 136 7.62 3.13 -6.56
C VAL A 136 8.10 3.59 -5.18
N PRO A 137 7.37 3.30 -4.10
CA PRO A 137 7.82 3.62 -2.75
C PRO A 137 9.06 2.81 -2.37
N ASP A 138 9.89 3.37 -1.49
CA ASP A 138 10.78 2.56 -0.68
C ASP A 138 9.97 1.74 0.32
N ILE A 139 10.31 0.45 0.46
CA ILE A 139 9.55 -0.48 1.32
C ILE A 139 10.26 -0.77 2.64
N SER A 140 11.49 -0.27 2.84
CA SER A 140 12.37 -0.68 3.94
C SER A 140 11.75 -0.33 5.29
N CYS A 141 11.21 0.88 5.41
CA CYS A 141 10.57 1.35 6.63
C CYS A 141 9.32 0.52 6.97
N LEU A 142 8.53 0.14 5.95
CA LEU A 142 7.35 -0.71 6.15
C LEU A 142 7.74 -2.14 6.55
N CYS A 143 8.76 -2.72 5.91
CA CYS A 143 9.29 -4.03 6.27
C CYS A 143 9.80 -4.07 7.72
N ASN A 144 10.53 -3.03 8.15
CA ASN A 144 10.98 -2.88 9.53
C ASN A 144 9.78 -2.75 10.49
N GLU A 145 8.82 -1.87 10.17
CA GLU A 145 7.63 -1.68 10.99
C GLU A 145 6.88 -3.01 11.15
N MET A 146 6.76 -3.82 10.10
CA MET A 146 6.03 -5.09 10.13
C MET A 146 6.86 -6.28 10.62
N LYS A 147 8.16 -6.11 10.89
CA LYS A 147 9.10 -7.20 11.21
C LYS A 147 9.14 -8.28 10.12
N LEU A 148 9.19 -7.86 8.86
CA LEU A 148 9.27 -8.74 7.67
C LEU A 148 10.69 -8.84 7.09
N GLU A 149 11.70 -8.39 7.83
CA GLU A 149 13.09 -8.47 7.42
C GLU A 149 13.53 -9.94 7.31
N LYS A 150 14.41 -10.24 6.34
CA LYS A 150 14.95 -11.59 6.17
C LYS A 150 15.73 -11.96 7.44
N VAL A 151 15.36 -13.08 8.05
CA VAL A 151 16.19 -13.79 9.04
C VAL A 151 17.42 -14.34 8.35
#